data_AF-A0A1F8Y8W2-F1
#
_entry.id   AF-A0A1F8Y8W2-F1
#
_cell.length_a   1.000
_cell.length_b   1.000
_cell.length_c   1.000
_cell.angle_alpha   90.00
_cell.angle_beta   90.00
_cell.angle_gamma   90.00
#
_symmetry.space_group_name_H-M   'P 1'
#
loop_
_entity.id
_entity.type
_entity.pdbx_description
1 polymer ?
#
loop_
_entity_poly.entity_id
_entity_poly.type
_entity_poly.pdbx_seq_one_letter_code
_entity_poly.pdbx_strand_id
1 'polypeptide(L)'
;MSDFYQTGNIITLHKLGKPSLERIESELKEFAKQRPIALALPALYTDFTSDAMKGIINELKKAGYIREIVLNLGRASDTEFNQARDFMRQIPYDVKIIHNEGKRIKEVYATLERNGLWAGEDGKGRAAWLAYGYILARGVSDIIALHDCDIATYSREMLARLVYPVANPNIDVVFCKGFYSRVTDRMHGRVTRLLITPLVRSLEKIVGYHPFLVFLDSFRYPLAGEFCMITDLARTNRIPWDWGLEVGVLAEVYRNYSSRRVCQVDIADTYEHKHQPLSPEDASKGLAKMCVDICKSIFRTLAGEGIVFSDNFFKSLEVAYLRLAEDTLVKYEADAAINCLTFDRHEEAKAVESFTNAIKKAAEVYMGNPLTTPLIPNWNRVTSAIPGILEMLKIAVDEDNKI
;
A
#
# COMPACT_ATOMS: atom_id res chain seq x y z
N MET A 1 -24.91 13.86 12.72
CA MET A 1 -25.44 13.20 11.51
C MET A 1 -24.23 12.70 10.73
N SER A 2 -24.16 11.41 10.40
CA SER A 2 -23.08 10.88 9.57
C SER A 2 -23.19 11.48 8.16
N ASP A 3 -22.12 12.08 7.65
CA ASP A 3 -22.06 12.59 6.29
C ASP A 3 -21.72 11.46 5.30
N PHE A 4 -22.56 11.28 4.28
CA PHE A 4 -22.41 10.30 3.19
C PHE A 4 -22.10 10.97 1.85
N TYR A 5 -21.70 12.24 1.89
CA TYR A 5 -21.31 13.02 0.72
C TYR A 5 -20.22 12.31 -0.09
N GLN A 6 -20.40 12.30 -1.41
CA GLN A 6 -19.51 11.72 -2.39
C GLN A 6 -18.73 12.85 -3.06
N THR A 7 -17.41 12.84 -2.89
CA THR A 7 -16.51 13.83 -3.52
C THR A 7 -15.53 13.14 -4.45
N GLY A 8 -15.16 13.85 -5.51
CA GLY A 8 -14.05 13.46 -6.38
C GLY A 8 -14.43 12.44 -7.44
N ASN A 9 -13.41 11.81 -8.01
CA ASN A 9 -13.52 10.99 -9.22
C ASN A 9 -13.74 9.49 -8.95
N ILE A 10 -13.76 9.08 -7.68
CA ILE A 10 -13.86 7.69 -7.23
C ILE A 10 -15.06 7.50 -6.30
N ILE A 11 -15.54 6.27 -6.15
CA ILE A 11 -16.62 5.93 -5.24
C ILE A 11 -16.10 5.92 -3.79
N THR A 12 -16.83 6.55 -2.86
CA THR A 12 -16.50 6.49 -1.42
C THR A 12 -17.56 5.66 -0.68
N LEU A 13 -17.15 4.58 -0.03
CA LEU A 13 -18.04 3.69 0.72
C LEU A 13 -17.90 3.94 2.22
N HIS A 14 -18.82 4.72 2.79
CA HIS A 14 -18.79 5.10 4.20
C HIS A 14 -19.23 3.96 5.13
N LYS A 15 -18.81 4.00 6.40
CA LYS A 15 -19.37 3.17 7.47
C LYS A 15 -20.60 3.88 8.04
N LEU A 16 -21.79 3.51 7.58
CA LEU A 16 -23.04 4.13 8.00
C LEU A 16 -23.75 3.27 9.05
N GLY A 17 -24.01 3.84 10.22
CA GLY A 17 -24.67 3.13 11.33
C GLY A 17 -23.82 1.99 11.90
N LYS A 18 -24.46 0.86 12.19
CA LYS A 18 -23.80 -0.36 12.72
C LYS A 18 -24.00 -1.51 11.71
N PRO A 19 -23.15 -1.61 10.67
CA PRO A 19 -23.29 -2.67 9.69
C PRO A 19 -23.12 -4.05 10.33
N SER A 20 -23.90 -5.05 9.89
CA SER A 20 -23.73 -6.43 10.34
C SER A 20 -22.58 -7.09 9.60
N LEU A 21 -21.52 -7.39 10.36
CA LEU A 21 -20.37 -8.13 9.85
C LEU A 21 -20.77 -9.51 9.36
N GLU A 22 -21.64 -10.21 10.10
CA GLU A 22 -22.10 -11.57 9.79
C GLU A 22 -22.79 -11.61 8.43
N ARG A 23 -23.60 -10.60 8.12
CA ARG A 23 -24.23 -10.47 6.81
C ARG A 23 -23.20 -10.26 5.70
N ILE A 24 -22.25 -9.34 5.88
CA ILE A 24 -21.18 -9.07 4.90
C ILE A 24 -20.39 -10.36 4.65
N GLU A 25 -19.98 -11.07 5.70
CA GLU A 25 -19.24 -12.33 5.56
C GLU A 25 -20.05 -13.45 4.92
N SER A 26 -21.36 -13.53 5.19
CA SER A 26 -22.23 -14.50 4.53
C SER A 26 -22.33 -14.24 3.03
N GLU A 27 -22.49 -12.98 2.62
CA GLU A 27 -22.49 -12.59 1.20
C GLU A 27 -21.12 -12.86 0.55
N LEU A 28 -20.02 -12.52 1.24
CA LEU A 28 -18.65 -12.79 0.77
C LEU A 28 -18.38 -14.27 0.55
N LYS A 29 -18.91 -15.17 1.40
CA LYS A 29 -18.78 -16.62 1.19
C LYS A 29 -19.44 -17.08 -0.10
N GLU A 30 -20.55 -16.47 -0.49
CA GLU A 30 -21.21 -16.77 -1.77
C GLU A 30 -20.43 -16.16 -2.94
N PHE A 31 -19.97 -14.91 -2.81
CA PHE A 31 -19.17 -14.25 -3.84
C PHE A 31 -17.83 -14.96 -4.10
N ALA A 32 -17.17 -15.46 -3.05
CA ALA A 32 -15.90 -16.18 -3.12
C ALA A 32 -15.99 -17.50 -3.90
N LYS A 33 -17.19 -18.05 -4.14
CA LYS A 33 -17.38 -19.20 -5.03
C LYS A 33 -17.14 -18.84 -6.50
N GLN A 34 -17.42 -17.60 -6.89
CA GLN A 34 -17.25 -17.09 -8.26
C GLN A 34 -15.98 -16.26 -8.42
N ARG A 35 -15.56 -15.54 -7.37
CA ARG A 35 -14.36 -14.69 -7.33
C ARG A 35 -13.54 -15.02 -6.08
N PRO A 36 -12.74 -16.09 -6.07
CA PRO A 36 -12.02 -16.50 -4.88
C PRO A 36 -10.99 -15.44 -4.46
N ILE A 37 -10.84 -15.26 -3.14
CA ILE A 37 -10.10 -14.14 -2.54
C ILE A 37 -8.78 -14.64 -1.95
N ALA A 38 -7.66 -14.10 -2.43
CA ALA A 38 -6.35 -14.24 -1.80
C ALA A 38 -6.08 -13.04 -0.88
N LEU A 39 -5.46 -13.30 0.28
CA LEU A 39 -4.91 -12.27 1.15
C LEU A 39 -3.38 -12.34 1.14
N ALA A 40 -2.75 -11.29 0.61
CA ALA A 40 -1.32 -11.10 0.62
C ALA A 40 -0.89 -10.36 1.90
N LEU A 41 0.12 -10.89 2.58
CA LEU A 41 0.63 -10.36 3.85
C LEU A 41 2.14 -10.15 3.75
N PRO A 42 2.62 -8.95 3.39
CA PRO A 42 4.04 -8.63 3.50
C PRO A 42 4.41 -8.43 4.98
N ALA A 43 5.34 -9.24 5.48
CA ALA A 43 5.73 -9.21 6.89
C ALA A 43 7.26 -9.33 7.06
N LEU A 44 7.77 -8.71 8.10
CA LEU A 44 9.10 -9.00 8.63
C LEU A 44 8.98 -10.03 9.76
N TYR A 45 10.05 -10.80 9.99
CA TYR A 45 10.05 -11.71 11.14
C TYR A 45 9.85 -10.99 12.48
N THR A 46 10.29 -9.74 12.59
CA THR A 46 10.05 -8.89 13.77
C THR A 46 8.58 -8.63 14.06
N ASP A 47 7.68 -8.82 13.10
CA ASP A 47 6.25 -8.64 13.31
C ASP A 47 5.64 -9.84 14.04
N PHE A 48 6.22 -11.03 13.87
CA PHE A 48 5.81 -12.27 14.55
C PHE A 48 6.10 -12.29 16.05
N THR A 49 7.04 -11.44 16.50
CA THR A 49 7.34 -11.29 17.93
C THR A 49 6.38 -10.32 18.63
N SER A 50 5.54 -9.61 17.88
CA SER A 50 4.57 -8.64 18.42
C SER A 50 3.23 -9.27 18.79
N ASP A 51 2.50 -8.65 19.71
CA ASP A 51 1.13 -9.07 20.05
C ASP A 51 0.12 -8.76 18.93
N ALA A 52 0.43 -7.78 18.06
CA ALA A 52 -0.41 -7.43 16.90
C ALA A 52 -0.61 -8.64 15.99
N MET A 53 0.47 -9.36 15.65
CA MET A 53 0.39 -10.55 14.80
C MET A 53 -0.51 -11.65 15.41
N LYS A 54 -0.45 -11.86 16.74
CA LYS A 54 -1.37 -12.82 17.42
C LYS A 54 -2.83 -12.39 17.27
N GLY A 55 -3.12 -11.10 17.41
CA GLY A 55 -4.45 -10.53 17.19
C GLY A 55 -4.95 -10.77 15.76
N ILE A 56 -4.10 -10.46 14.76
CA ILE A 56 -4.39 -10.68 13.33
C ILE A 56 -4.77 -12.14 13.06
N ILE A 57 -3.96 -13.09 13.52
CA ILE A 57 -4.23 -14.53 13.29
C ILE A 57 -5.53 -14.98 13.96
N ASN A 58 -5.83 -14.47 15.16
CA ASN A 58 -7.07 -14.81 15.87
C ASN A 58 -8.32 -14.32 15.13
N GLU A 59 -8.24 -13.18 14.46
CA GLU A 59 -9.33 -12.67 13.62
C GLU A 59 -9.41 -13.40 12.26
N LEU A 60 -8.27 -13.66 11.62
CA LEU A 60 -8.21 -14.36 10.34
C LEU A 60 -8.73 -15.80 10.42
N LYS A 61 -8.54 -16.50 11.54
CA LYS A 61 -9.16 -17.83 11.77
C LYS A 61 -10.67 -17.85 11.53
N LYS A 62 -11.34 -16.71 11.75
CA LYS A 62 -12.80 -16.56 11.63
C LYS A 62 -13.23 -16.11 10.22
N ALA A 63 -12.30 -15.68 9.36
CA ALA A 63 -12.58 -15.15 8.03
C ALA A 63 -12.77 -16.27 6.98
N GLY A 64 -13.88 -17.01 7.09
CA GLY A 64 -14.16 -18.20 6.26
C GLY A 64 -14.49 -17.96 4.78
N TYR A 65 -14.30 -16.75 4.26
CA TYR A 65 -14.46 -16.41 2.83
C TYR A 65 -13.13 -16.32 2.08
N ILE A 66 -12.00 -16.42 2.79
CA ILE A 66 -10.66 -16.36 2.20
C ILE A 66 -10.33 -17.73 1.58
N ARG A 67 -9.85 -17.71 0.33
CA ARG A 67 -9.41 -18.91 -0.39
C ARG A 67 -8.00 -19.32 0.00
N GLU A 68 -7.09 -18.36 0.07
CA GLU A 68 -5.69 -18.57 0.43
C GLU A 68 -5.07 -17.33 1.08
N ILE A 69 -4.06 -17.54 1.92
CA ILE A 69 -3.17 -16.49 2.40
C ILE A 69 -1.78 -16.74 1.82
N VAL A 70 -1.17 -15.68 1.29
CA VAL A 70 0.22 -15.67 0.84
C VAL A 70 1.00 -14.68 1.70
N LEU A 71 1.74 -15.19 2.67
CA LEU A 71 2.60 -14.41 3.53
C LEU A 71 3.98 -14.30 2.86
N ASN A 72 4.44 -13.08 2.61
CA ASN A 72 5.81 -12.84 2.19
C ASN A 72 6.66 -12.49 3.43
N LEU A 73 7.55 -13.40 3.83
CA LEU A 73 8.38 -13.25 5.03
C LEU A 73 9.78 -12.73 4.67
N GLY A 74 10.02 -11.46 4.97
CA GLY A 74 11.30 -10.79 4.83
C GLY A 74 12.21 -10.94 6.05
N ARG A 75 13.53 -10.95 5.82
CA ARG A 75 14.58 -10.90 6.84
C ARG A 75 14.44 -11.96 7.93
N ALA A 76 14.26 -13.21 7.51
CA ALA A 76 14.14 -14.37 8.38
C ALA A 76 15.19 -15.42 8.02
N SER A 77 15.86 -15.99 9.00
CA SER A 77 16.66 -17.22 8.86
C SER A 77 15.77 -18.44 8.61
N ASP A 78 16.36 -19.58 8.23
CA ASP A 78 15.62 -20.84 8.05
C ASP A 78 14.87 -21.27 9.34
N THR A 79 15.48 -21.05 10.50
CA THR A 79 14.86 -21.36 11.80
C THR A 79 13.64 -20.48 12.06
N GLU A 80 13.77 -19.17 11.80
CA GLU A 80 12.69 -18.19 11.97
C GLU A 80 11.56 -18.40 10.97
N PHE A 81 11.88 -18.79 9.73
CA PHE A 81 10.89 -19.23 8.75
C PHE A 81 10.07 -20.42 9.25
N ASN A 82 10.72 -21.45 9.81
CA ASN A 82 10.03 -22.60 10.36
C ASN A 82 9.11 -22.22 11.54
N GLN A 83 9.56 -21.32 12.41
CA GLN A 83 8.76 -20.79 13.51
C GLN A 83 7.53 -20.02 13.02
N ALA A 84 7.71 -19.14 12.03
CA ALA A 84 6.60 -18.42 11.40
C ALA A 84 5.62 -19.40 10.73
N ARG A 85 6.12 -20.45 10.07
CA ARG A 85 5.31 -21.50 9.44
C ARG A 85 4.47 -22.26 10.44
N ASP A 86 5.05 -22.71 11.55
CA ASP A 86 4.31 -23.40 12.61
C ASP A 86 3.28 -22.46 13.26
N PHE A 87 3.61 -21.18 13.42
CA PHE A 87 2.68 -20.19 13.94
C PHE A 87 1.47 -19.96 13.01
N MET A 88 1.68 -19.90 11.69
CA MET A 88 0.62 -19.69 10.71
C MET A 88 -0.30 -20.91 10.50
N ARG A 89 0.13 -22.13 10.87
CA ARG A 89 -0.70 -23.36 10.80
C ARG A 89 -1.97 -23.30 11.63
N GLN A 90 -2.09 -22.34 12.53
CA GLN A 90 -3.31 -22.14 13.31
C GLN A 90 -4.50 -21.65 12.46
N ILE A 91 -4.26 -21.16 11.24
CA ILE A 91 -5.31 -20.76 10.30
C ILE A 91 -5.90 -22.01 9.63
N PRO A 92 -7.24 -22.15 9.56
CA PRO A 92 -7.89 -23.40 9.12
C PRO A 92 -7.99 -23.58 7.59
N TYR A 93 -7.38 -22.69 6.81
CA TYR A 93 -7.39 -22.72 5.35
C TYR A 93 -5.97 -22.49 4.81
N ASP A 94 -5.80 -22.54 3.49
CA ASP A 94 -4.49 -22.64 2.85
C ASP A 94 -3.63 -21.39 3.11
N VAL A 95 -2.45 -21.60 3.68
CA VAL A 95 -1.45 -20.56 3.93
C VAL A 95 -0.13 -20.98 3.30
N LYS A 96 0.45 -20.09 2.50
CA LYS A 96 1.75 -20.27 1.85
C LYS A 96 2.68 -19.15 2.26
N ILE A 97 3.88 -19.51 2.68
CA ILE A 97 4.88 -18.55 3.15
C ILE A 97 6.03 -18.50 2.17
N ILE A 98 6.30 -17.32 1.63
CA ILE A 98 7.45 -17.06 0.78
C ILE A 98 8.63 -16.72 1.69
N HIS A 99 9.66 -17.56 1.69
CA HIS A 99 10.90 -17.30 2.42
C HIS A 99 11.85 -16.45 1.57
N ASN A 100 11.81 -15.11 1.70
CA ASN A 100 12.61 -14.23 0.83
C ASN A 100 14.11 -14.49 0.92
N GLU A 101 14.60 -14.87 2.11
CA GLU A 101 16.01 -15.19 2.33
C GLU A 101 16.38 -16.61 1.91
N GLY A 102 15.38 -17.43 1.60
CA GLY A 102 15.52 -18.83 1.22
C GLY A 102 16.24 -19.00 -0.11
N LYS A 103 17.01 -20.09 -0.21
CA LYS A 103 17.84 -20.39 -1.39
C LYS A 103 17.02 -20.44 -2.69
N ARG A 104 15.80 -20.99 -2.65
CA ARG A 104 14.95 -21.14 -3.84
C ARG A 104 14.44 -19.79 -4.35
N ILE A 105 14.02 -18.90 -3.45
CA ILE A 105 13.57 -17.54 -3.81
C ILE A 105 14.76 -16.69 -4.30
N LYS A 106 15.93 -16.81 -3.68
CA LYS A 106 17.16 -16.17 -4.17
C LYS A 106 17.51 -16.60 -5.60
N GLU A 107 17.29 -17.86 -5.96
CA GLU A 107 17.49 -18.35 -7.33
C GLU A 107 16.45 -17.77 -8.32
N VAL A 108 15.20 -17.55 -7.89
CA VAL A 108 14.19 -16.84 -8.70
C VAL A 108 14.67 -15.41 -8.99
N TYR A 109 15.13 -14.67 -7.97
CA TYR A 109 15.69 -13.33 -8.16
C TYR A 109 16.93 -13.33 -9.06
N ALA A 110 17.87 -14.25 -8.86
CA ALA A 110 19.05 -14.38 -9.71
C ALA A 110 18.68 -14.68 -11.17
N THR A 111 17.64 -15.48 -11.38
CA THR A 111 17.11 -15.77 -12.73
C THR A 111 16.50 -14.55 -13.38
N LEU A 112 15.76 -13.72 -12.63
CA LEU A 112 15.26 -12.44 -13.12
C LEU A 112 16.41 -11.50 -13.51
N GLU A 113 17.44 -11.38 -12.67
CA GLU A 113 18.60 -10.52 -12.92
C GLU A 113 19.40 -10.96 -14.15
N ARG A 114 19.67 -12.27 -14.31
CA ARG A 114 20.35 -12.83 -15.50
C ARG A 114 19.64 -12.49 -16.82
N ASN A 115 18.34 -12.24 -16.77
CA ASN A 115 17.51 -11.89 -17.93
C ASN A 115 17.19 -10.38 -18.03
N GLY A 116 17.90 -9.53 -17.26
CA GLY A 116 17.71 -8.07 -17.29
C GLY A 116 16.38 -7.59 -16.71
N LEU A 117 15.77 -8.39 -15.82
CA LEU A 117 14.48 -8.11 -15.17
C LEU A 117 14.66 -7.84 -13.67
N TRP A 118 15.56 -6.91 -13.33
CA TRP A 118 15.83 -6.56 -11.93
C TRP A 118 14.55 -6.19 -11.17
N ALA A 119 14.30 -6.86 -10.05
CA ALA A 119 13.09 -6.70 -9.23
C ALA A 119 13.27 -5.72 -8.06
N GLY A 120 14.34 -4.94 -8.09
CA GLY A 120 14.65 -3.97 -7.04
C GLY A 120 15.28 -4.58 -5.79
N GLU A 121 15.62 -3.70 -4.85
CA GLU A 121 16.15 -4.06 -3.54
C GLU A 121 15.06 -4.56 -2.57
N ASP A 122 15.47 -4.97 -1.38
CA ASP A 122 14.53 -5.37 -0.31
C ASP A 122 13.63 -4.21 0.11
N GLY A 123 12.32 -4.44 0.04
CA GLY A 123 11.31 -3.45 0.37
C GLY A 123 9.88 -3.99 0.25
N LYS A 124 8.94 -3.22 0.81
CA LYS A 124 7.51 -3.58 0.86
C LYS A 124 6.94 -3.85 -0.53
N GLY A 125 7.32 -3.04 -1.51
CA GLY A 125 6.89 -3.19 -2.90
C GLY A 125 7.38 -4.49 -3.54
N ARG A 126 8.64 -4.89 -3.31
CA ARG A 126 9.18 -6.17 -3.81
C ARG A 126 8.49 -7.36 -3.16
N ALA A 127 8.23 -7.29 -1.85
CA ALA A 127 7.53 -8.34 -1.11
C ALA A 127 6.09 -8.53 -1.63
N ALA A 128 5.35 -7.43 -1.82
CA ALA A 128 4.01 -7.45 -2.41
C ALA A 128 4.03 -8.00 -3.85
N TRP A 129 4.97 -7.53 -4.68
CA TRP A 129 5.13 -7.98 -6.06
C TRP A 129 5.35 -9.50 -6.17
N LEU A 130 6.23 -10.05 -5.32
CA LEU A 130 6.51 -11.48 -5.32
C LEU A 130 5.32 -12.31 -4.82
N ALA A 131 4.60 -11.81 -3.80
CA ALA A 131 3.35 -12.44 -3.33
C ALA A 131 2.30 -12.50 -4.46
N TYR A 132 2.15 -11.42 -5.22
CA TYR A 132 1.26 -11.41 -6.39
C TYR A 132 1.70 -12.41 -7.45
N GLY A 133 3.01 -12.50 -7.72
CA GLY A 133 3.56 -13.51 -8.63
C GLY A 133 3.16 -14.92 -8.26
N TYR A 134 3.30 -15.26 -6.97
CA TYR A 134 2.92 -16.59 -6.49
C TYR A 134 1.40 -16.83 -6.60
N ILE A 135 0.56 -15.85 -6.23
CA ILE A 135 -0.90 -15.94 -6.40
C ILE A 135 -1.26 -16.17 -7.88
N LEU A 136 -0.64 -15.40 -8.78
CA LEU A 136 -0.83 -15.54 -10.23
C LEU A 136 -0.36 -16.90 -10.76
N ALA A 137 0.74 -17.43 -10.22
CA ALA A 137 1.27 -18.74 -10.58
C ALA A 137 0.34 -19.88 -10.14
N ARG A 138 -0.34 -19.73 -9.00
CA ARG A 138 -1.31 -20.70 -8.53
C ARG A 138 -2.61 -20.69 -9.32
N GLY A 139 -3.09 -19.50 -9.73
CA GLY A 139 -4.29 -19.37 -10.54
C GLY A 139 -5.57 -19.86 -9.86
N VAL A 140 -5.65 -19.81 -8.53
CA VAL A 140 -6.82 -20.26 -7.75
C VAL A 140 -7.62 -19.10 -7.14
N SER A 141 -7.20 -17.86 -7.38
CA SER A 141 -7.80 -16.63 -6.84
C SER A 141 -7.97 -15.58 -7.94
N ASP A 142 -9.05 -14.82 -7.86
CA ASP A 142 -9.38 -13.74 -8.82
C ASP A 142 -9.20 -12.35 -8.21
N ILE A 143 -9.11 -12.29 -6.88
CA ILE A 143 -8.99 -11.06 -6.10
C ILE A 143 -7.81 -11.18 -5.14
N ILE A 144 -7.07 -10.09 -4.98
CA ILE A 144 -5.97 -9.95 -4.04
C ILE A 144 -6.27 -8.79 -3.10
N ALA A 145 -6.37 -9.07 -1.81
CA ALA A 145 -6.29 -8.08 -0.74
C ALA A 145 -4.86 -8.02 -0.21
N LEU A 146 -4.39 -6.84 0.18
CA LEU A 146 -3.14 -6.64 0.90
C LEU A 146 -3.46 -5.93 2.22
N HIS A 147 -2.94 -6.47 3.33
CA HIS A 147 -3.00 -5.85 4.66
C HIS A 147 -1.60 -5.82 5.27
N ASP A 148 -1.33 -4.78 6.05
CA ASP A 148 -0.11 -4.72 6.85
C ASP A 148 -0.17 -5.69 8.05
N CYS A 149 1.00 -6.18 8.45
CA CYS A 149 1.15 -7.20 9.50
C CYS A 149 1.44 -6.64 10.89
N ASP A 150 1.39 -5.32 11.07
CA ASP A 150 1.68 -4.61 12.31
C ASP A 150 0.47 -3.85 12.89
N ILE A 151 -0.74 -4.20 12.44
CA ILE A 151 -2.01 -3.61 12.88
C ILE A 151 -2.40 -4.17 14.25
N ALA A 152 -2.30 -3.35 15.30
CA ALA A 152 -2.61 -3.73 16.67
C ALA A 152 -4.12 -3.90 16.90
N THR A 153 -4.93 -3.06 16.25
CA THR A 153 -6.40 -3.06 16.37
C THR A 153 -7.09 -3.87 15.27
N TYR A 154 -6.41 -4.87 14.71
CA TYR A 154 -6.93 -5.63 13.58
C TYR A 154 -8.28 -6.25 13.90
N SER A 155 -9.26 -6.02 13.01
CA SER A 155 -10.57 -6.65 13.04
C SER A 155 -10.84 -7.28 11.68
N ARG A 156 -11.43 -8.48 11.65
CA ARG A 156 -11.85 -9.10 10.37
C ARG A 156 -12.90 -8.27 9.63
N GLU A 157 -13.55 -7.32 10.29
CA GLU A 157 -14.43 -6.31 9.65
C GLU A 157 -13.65 -5.47 8.63
N MET A 158 -12.40 -5.10 8.94
CA MET A 158 -11.56 -4.31 8.04
C MET A 158 -11.38 -5.02 6.70
N LEU A 159 -11.01 -6.30 6.76
CA LEU A 159 -10.83 -7.12 5.58
C LEU A 159 -12.15 -7.33 4.84
N ALA A 160 -13.22 -7.68 5.57
CA ALA A 160 -14.53 -7.94 4.97
C ALA A 160 -15.03 -6.71 4.19
N ARG A 161 -14.91 -5.52 4.77
CA ARG A 161 -15.32 -4.25 4.13
C ARG A 161 -14.43 -3.90 2.94
N LEU A 162 -13.12 -4.16 3.04
CA LEU A 162 -12.16 -3.90 1.97
C LEU A 162 -12.42 -4.74 0.72
N VAL A 163 -12.70 -6.04 0.89
CA VAL A 163 -12.87 -6.96 -0.23
C VAL A 163 -14.27 -6.94 -0.84
N TYR A 164 -15.28 -6.58 -0.04
CA TYR A 164 -16.69 -6.56 -0.46
C TYR A 164 -16.96 -5.90 -1.81
N PRO A 165 -16.54 -4.65 -2.09
CA PRO A 165 -16.86 -4.00 -3.35
C PRO A 165 -16.24 -4.66 -4.59
N VAL A 166 -15.09 -5.34 -4.43
CA VAL A 166 -14.40 -6.03 -5.53
C VAL A 166 -14.94 -7.45 -5.71
N ALA A 167 -15.26 -8.13 -4.61
CA ALA A 167 -15.82 -9.48 -4.60
C ALA A 167 -17.26 -9.52 -5.06
N ASN A 168 -18.07 -8.49 -4.77
CA ASN A 168 -19.47 -8.45 -5.14
C ASN A 168 -19.63 -8.37 -6.67
N PRO A 169 -20.23 -9.39 -7.32
CA PRO A 169 -20.36 -9.42 -8.77
C PRO A 169 -21.31 -8.34 -9.31
N ASN A 170 -22.14 -7.74 -8.46
CA ASN A 170 -23.06 -6.67 -8.82
C ASN A 170 -22.45 -5.27 -8.72
N ILE A 171 -21.21 -5.17 -8.21
CA ILE A 171 -20.46 -3.92 -8.11
C ILE A 171 -19.29 -4.02 -9.10
N ASP A 172 -19.29 -3.16 -10.13
CA ASP A 172 -18.23 -3.16 -11.15
C ASP A 172 -16.99 -2.36 -10.69
N VAL A 173 -16.38 -2.80 -9.60
CA VAL A 173 -15.17 -2.20 -9.02
C VAL A 173 -14.00 -3.17 -9.16
N VAL A 174 -12.86 -2.65 -9.61
CA VAL A 174 -11.62 -3.41 -9.82
C VAL A 174 -10.56 -3.15 -8.76
N PHE A 175 -10.69 -2.03 -8.05
CA PHE A 175 -9.75 -1.59 -7.01
C PHE A 175 -10.49 -0.89 -5.88
N CYS A 176 -10.14 -1.26 -4.65
CA CYS A 176 -10.65 -0.67 -3.42
C CYS A 176 -9.50 -0.30 -2.49
N LYS A 177 -9.48 0.94 -2.01
CA LYS A 177 -8.51 1.42 -1.00
C LYS A 177 -9.19 1.57 0.36
N GLY A 178 -8.58 1.06 1.42
CA GLY A 178 -9.04 1.30 2.78
C GLY A 178 -8.79 2.76 3.19
N PHE A 179 -9.72 3.36 3.90
CA PHE A 179 -9.49 4.59 4.65
C PHE A 179 -9.96 4.46 6.09
N TYR A 180 -9.28 5.19 6.97
CA TYR A 180 -9.50 5.13 8.42
C TYR A 180 -8.84 6.32 9.11
N SER A 181 -9.41 6.74 10.24
CA SER A 181 -8.78 7.73 11.12
C SER A 181 -7.75 7.07 12.04
N ARG A 182 -6.64 7.78 12.26
CA ARG A 182 -5.60 7.40 13.22
C ARG A 182 -5.49 8.45 14.31
N VAL A 183 -6.09 8.19 15.46
CA VAL A 183 -6.20 9.13 16.58
C VAL A 183 -5.97 8.41 17.90
N THR A 184 -5.16 9.02 18.77
CA THR A 184 -4.98 8.64 20.18
C THR A 184 -5.33 9.85 21.06
N ASP A 185 -4.42 10.27 21.94
CA ASP A 185 -4.36 11.62 22.51
C ASP A 185 -4.08 12.73 21.47
N ARG A 186 -3.70 12.36 20.24
CA ARG A 186 -3.31 13.26 19.14
C ARG A 186 -3.67 12.68 17.77
N MET A 187 -3.61 13.51 16.73
CA MET A 187 -3.78 13.09 15.33
C MET A 187 -2.49 12.52 14.72
N HIS A 188 -2.58 11.35 14.09
CA HIS A 188 -1.47 10.71 13.39
C HIS A 188 -1.52 10.90 11.86
N GLY A 189 -0.62 10.25 11.12
CA GLY A 189 -0.64 10.28 9.65
C GLY A 189 0.01 11.51 9.03
N ARG A 190 1.07 12.06 9.64
CA ARG A 190 1.80 13.26 9.18
C ARG A 190 2.15 13.24 7.70
N VAL A 191 2.58 12.11 7.14
CA VAL A 191 2.94 12.01 5.72
C VAL A 191 1.73 12.26 4.82
N THR A 192 0.56 11.69 5.14
CA THR A 192 -0.67 11.97 4.38
C THR A 192 -1.14 13.42 4.59
N ARG A 193 -1.20 13.85 5.85
CA ARG A 193 -1.75 15.13 6.28
C ARG A 193 -0.92 16.33 5.81
N LEU A 194 0.40 16.26 5.99
CA LEU A 194 1.32 17.39 5.86
C LEU A 194 2.23 17.29 4.64
N LEU A 195 2.50 16.09 4.12
CA LEU A 195 3.28 15.94 2.88
C LEU A 195 2.37 15.77 1.66
N ILE A 196 1.60 14.67 1.58
CA ILE A 196 0.89 14.31 0.34
C ILE A 196 -0.17 15.33 -0.04
N THR A 197 -1.07 15.66 0.89
CA THR A 197 -2.18 16.56 0.58
C THR A 197 -1.67 17.95 0.14
N PRO A 198 -0.73 18.60 0.85
CA PRO A 198 -0.18 19.86 0.37
C PRO A 198 0.65 19.72 -0.91
N LEU A 199 1.41 18.64 -1.09
CA LEU A 199 2.23 18.41 -2.29
C LEU A 199 1.36 18.26 -3.55
N VAL A 200 0.33 17.41 -3.52
CA VAL A 200 -0.57 17.16 -4.66
C VAL A 200 -1.28 18.44 -5.06
N ARG A 201 -1.79 19.20 -4.08
CA ARG A 201 -2.46 20.49 -4.33
C ARG A 201 -1.52 21.58 -4.81
N SER A 202 -0.26 21.57 -4.35
CA SER A 202 0.77 22.49 -4.84
C SER A 202 1.14 22.19 -6.28
N LEU A 203 1.28 20.91 -6.64
CA LEU A 203 1.50 20.48 -8.01
C LEU A 203 0.32 20.91 -8.89
N GLU A 204 -0.92 20.65 -8.48
CA GLU A 204 -2.13 21.04 -9.22
C GLU A 204 -2.22 22.57 -9.39
N LYS A 205 -1.85 23.34 -8.37
CA LYS A 205 -1.80 24.81 -8.45
C LYS A 205 -0.81 25.32 -9.50
N ILE A 206 0.32 24.63 -9.68
CA ILE A 206 1.38 25.04 -10.62
C ILE A 206 1.12 24.52 -12.03
N VAL A 207 0.75 23.24 -12.17
CA VAL A 207 0.52 22.60 -13.49
C VAL A 207 -0.87 22.87 -14.05
N GLY A 208 -1.81 23.30 -13.21
CA GLY A 208 -3.23 23.37 -13.53
C GLY A 208 -3.93 22.02 -13.32
N TYR A 209 -5.13 21.91 -13.88
CA TYR A 209 -5.90 20.67 -13.82
C TYR A 209 -5.13 19.51 -14.45
N HIS A 210 -4.88 18.47 -13.68
CA HIS A 210 -4.26 17.23 -14.16
C HIS A 210 -5.04 16.02 -13.65
N PRO A 211 -5.58 15.13 -14.52
CA PRO A 211 -6.50 14.08 -14.09
C PRO A 211 -5.88 13.11 -13.06
N PHE A 212 -4.59 12.78 -13.18
CA PHE A 212 -3.90 11.97 -12.17
C PHE A 212 -3.81 12.66 -10.79
N LEU A 213 -3.59 13.98 -10.74
CA LEU A 213 -3.51 14.70 -9.46
C LEU A 213 -4.88 14.76 -8.79
N VAL A 214 -5.94 15.03 -9.57
CA VAL A 214 -7.32 14.99 -9.07
C VAL A 214 -7.71 13.58 -8.62
N PHE A 215 -7.29 12.55 -9.35
CA PHE A 215 -7.48 11.17 -8.94
C PHE A 215 -6.80 10.88 -7.60
N LEU A 216 -5.55 11.33 -7.42
CA LEU A 216 -4.81 11.14 -6.18
C LEU A 216 -5.41 11.93 -4.99
N ASP A 217 -5.83 13.19 -5.19
CA ASP A 217 -6.51 14.02 -4.17
C ASP A 217 -7.92 13.49 -3.81
N SER A 218 -8.52 12.64 -4.66
CA SER A 218 -9.82 12.02 -4.37
C SER A 218 -9.75 10.95 -3.27
N PHE A 219 -8.57 10.40 -2.98
CA PHE A 219 -8.38 9.45 -1.87
C PHE A 219 -8.18 10.19 -0.55
N ARG A 220 -8.91 9.80 0.48
CA ARG A 220 -8.72 10.34 1.83
C ARG A 220 -7.36 9.95 2.43
N TYR A 221 -6.93 8.72 2.15
CA TYR A 221 -5.66 8.16 2.64
C TYR A 221 -4.94 7.40 1.52
N PRO A 222 -4.34 8.11 0.54
CA PRO A 222 -3.67 7.48 -0.61
C PRO A 222 -2.51 6.55 -0.20
N LEU A 223 -1.93 6.78 0.99
CA LEU A 223 -0.84 5.99 1.55
C LEU A 223 -1.28 4.84 2.47
N ALA A 224 -2.59 4.54 2.58
CA ALA A 224 -3.03 3.39 3.37
C ALA A 224 -2.44 2.09 2.80
N GLY A 225 -1.93 1.20 3.66
CA GLY A 225 -1.40 -0.11 3.24
C GLY A 225 -2.49 -1.03 2.70
N GLU A 226 -3.72 -0.84 3.19
CA GLU A 226 -4.86 -1.72 2.97
C GLU A 226 -5.52 -1.42 1.62
N PHE A 227 -5.39 -2.35 0.67
CA PHE A 227 -6.11 -2.27 -0.59
C PHE A 227 -6.49 -3.64 -1.12
N CYS A 228 -7.48 -3.68 -2.00
CA CYS A 228 -7.97 -4.86 -2.68
C CYS A 228 -8.04 -4.59 -4.18
N MET A 229 -7.69 -5.58 -4.99
CA MET A 229 -7.69 -5.50 -6.44
C MET A 229 -7.99 -6.83 -7.11
N ILE A 230 -8.44 -6.80 -8.35
CA ILE A 230 -8.49 -8.00 -9.21
C ILE A 230 -7.07 -8.45 -9.60
N THR A 231 -6.88 -9.74 -9.85
CA THR A 231 -5.58 -10.33 -10.23
C THR A 231 -5.03 -9.78 -11.55
N ASP A 232 -5.88 -9.36 -12.48
CA ASP A 232 -5.44 -8.76 -13.75
C ASP A 232 -4.61 -7.49 -13.53
N LEU A 233 -4.98 -6.67 -12.55
CA LEU A 233 -4.19 -5.50 -12.18
C LEU A 233 -2.81 -5.93 -11.66
N ALA A 234 -2.74 -7.02 -10.89
CA ALA A 234 -1.47 -7.57 -10.41
C ALA A 234 -0.54 -8.06 -11.54
N ARG A 235 -1.10 -8.53 -12.67
CA ARG A 235 -0.32 -8.95 -13.85
C ARG A 235 0.35 -7.78 -14.56
N THR A 236 -0.32 -6.63 -14.62
CA THR A 236 0.10 -5.47 -15.42
C THR A 236 0.82 -4.39 -14.61
N ASN A 237 0.65 -4.39 -13.28
CA ASN A 237 1.21 -3.39 -12.37
C ASN A 237 2.74 -3.32 -12.43
N ARG A 238 3.24 -2.12 -12.72
CA ARG A 238 4.64 -1.73 -12.53
C ARG A 238 4.75 -0.92 -11.24
N ILE A 239 5.08 -1.58 -10.15
CA ILE A 239 5.18 -0.96 -8.82
C ILE A 239 6.65 -0.71 -8.43
N PRO A 240 6.96 0.33 -7.66
CA PRO A 240 8.29 0.48 -7.08
C PRO A 240 8.52 -0.61 -6.02
N TRP A 241 9.78 -0.96 -5.80
CA TRP A 241 10.15 -1.99 -4.82
C TRP A 241 10.13 -1.50 -3.37
N ASP A 242 10.14 -0.18 -3.16
CA ASP A 242 10.27 0.52 -1.89
C ASP A 242 8.91 0.98 -1.31
N TRP A 243 8.94 2.05 -0.50
CA TRP A 243 7.75 2.68 0.12
C TRP A 243 6.91 3.52 -0.83
N GLY A 244 7.31 3.63 -2.10
CA GLY A 244 6.45 4.21 -3.13
C GLY A 244 5.32 3.28 -3.57
N LEU A 245 5.19 2.07 -2.99
CA LEU A 245 4.24 1.02 -3.39
C LEU A 245 2.83 1.58 -3.51
N GLU A 246 2.33 2.23 -2.46
CA GLU A 246 0.93 2.66 -2.38
C GLU A 246 0.59 3.66 -3.48
N VAL A 247 1.46 4.67 -3.70
CA VAL A 247 1.29 5.64 -4.79
C VAL A 247 1.52 5.01 -6.16
N GLY A 248 2.49 4.10 -6.27
CA GLY A 248 2.78 3.37 -7.50
C GLY A 248 1.59 2.52 -7.96
N VAL A 249 0.93 1.82 -7.03
CA VAL A 249 -0.30 1.07 -7.32
C VAL A 249 -1.39 2.02 -7.78
N LEU A 250 -1.61 3.17 -7.13
CA LEU A 250 -2.60 4.14 -7.56
C LEU A 250 -2.31 4.70 -8.97
N ALA A 251 -1.03 4.93 -9.30
CA ALA A 251 -0.62 5.34 -10.64
C ALA A 251 -0.91 4.26 -11.71
N GLU A 252 -0.70 2.98 -11.39
CA GLU A 252 -1.02 1.88 -12.30
C GLU A 252 -2.54 1.66 -12.41
N VAL A 253 -3.31 1.81 -11.33
CA VAL A 253 -4.78 1.78 -11.36
C VAL A 253 -5.30 2.87 -12.29
N TYR A 254 -4.83 4.10 -12.12
CA TYR A 254 -5.23 5.25 -12.94
C TYR A 254 -4.89 5.02 -14.42
N ARG A 255 -3.73 4.45 -14.74
CA ARG A 255 -3.33 4.20 -16.13
C ARG A 255 -4.11 3.08 -16.81
N ASN A 256 -4.54 2.07 -16.07
CA ASN A 256 -5.15 0.86 -16.65
C ASN A 256 -6.68 0.82 -16.53
N TYR A 257 -7.29 1.61 -15.64
CA TYR A 257 -8.73 1.54 -15.37
C TYR A 257 -9.37 2.91 -15.21
N SER A 258 -10.66 2.99 -15.59
CA SER A 258 -11.48 4.18 -15.34
C SER A 258 -11.67 4.41 -13.85
N SER A 259 -11.58 5.67 -13.41
CA SER A 259 -11.80 6.07 -12.01
C SER A 259 -13.19 5.68 -11.49
N ARG A 260 -14.17 5.48 -12.38
CA ARG A 260 -15.53 5.00 -12.05
C ARG A 260 -15.56 3.57 -11.51
N ARG A 261 -14.54 2.76 -11.82
CA ARG A 261 -14.38 1.37 -11.33
C ARG A 261 -13.44 1.31 -10.12
N VAL A 262 -13.11 2.46 -9.53
CA VAL A 262 -12.21 2.59 -8.39
C VAL A 262 -13.01 3.13 -7.22
N CYS A 263 -12.76 2.57 -6.04
CA CYS A 263 -13.39 3.04 -4.82
C CYS A 263 -12.42 3.12 -3.66
N GLN A 264 -12.87 3.79 -2.61
CA GLN A 264 -12.30 3.73 -1.28
C GLN A 264 -13.39 3.35 -0.28
N VAL A 265 -13.04 2.66 0.79
CA VAL A 265 -13.99 2.20 1.81
C VAL A 265 -13.49 2.49 3.22
N ASP A 266 -14.39 2.96 4.06
CA ASP A 266 -14.15 3.16 5.48
C ASP A 266 -14.00 1.78 6.13
N ILE A 267 -12.82 1.41 6.62
CA ILE A 267 -12.57 0.07 7.16
C ILE A 267 -12.49 0.00 8.68
N ALA A 268 -12.24 1.13 9.36
CA ALA A 268 -12.01 1.15 10.79
C ALA A 268 -12.30 2.51 11.41
N ASP A 269 -12.92 2.49 12.60
CA ASP A 269 -13.13 3.68 13.43
C ASP A 269 -11.80 4.15 14.05
N THR A 270 -11.03 3.20 14.59
CA THR A 270 -9.68 3.40 15.11
C THR A 270 -8.69 2.44 14.46
N TYR A 271 -7.57 2.99 14.02
CA TYR A 271 -6.48 2.22 13.43
C TYR A 271 -5.17 2.52 14.16
N GLU A 272 -4.66 1.54 14.89
CA GLU A 272 -3.38 1.62 15.58
C GLU A 272 -2.40 0.59 15.00
N HIS A 273 -1.19 1.05 14.71
CA HIS A 273 -0.10 0.26 14.14
C HIS A 273 1.23 0.79 14.66
N LYS A 274 2.34 0.11 14.37
CA LYS A 274 3.66 0.49 14.90
C LYS A 274 4.09 1.87 14.42
N HIS A 275 4.31 2.80 15.36
CA HIS A 275 4.75 4.15 15.02
C HIS A 275 6.24 4.21 14.73
N GLN A 276 6.60 4.75 13.56
CA GLN A 276 7.98 5.05 13.20
C GLN A 276 8.33 6.47 13.70
N PRO A 277 9.46 6.65 14.38
CA PRO A 277 9.90 7.99 14.78
C PRO A 277 10.20 8.85 13.55
N LEU A 278 9.98 10.17 13.65
CA LEU A 278 10.64 11.08 12.72
C LEU A 278 12.15 10.91 12.91
N SER A 279 12.89 10.76 11.83
CA SER A 279 14.35 10.77 11.82
C SER A 279 14.80 12.03 11.08
N PRO A 280 14.75 13.23 11.71
CA PRO A 280 15.04 14.49 11.03
C PRO A 280 16.49 14.58 10.55
N GLU A 281 17.39 13.86 11.23
CA GLU A 281 18.84 13.97 11.07
C GLU A 281 19.42 13.05 9.97
N ASP A 282 18.63 12.08 9.47
CA ASP A 282 19.10 11.11 8.46
C ASP A 282 18.02 10.84 7.40
N ALA A 283 18.14 11.53 6.27
CA ALA A 283 17.25 11.37 5.12
C ALA A 283 17.28 9.96 4.49
N SER A 284 18.26 9.12 4.84
CA SER A 284 18.35 7.74 4.37
C SER A 284 17.61 6.73 5.26
N LYS A 285 17.01 7.17 6.37
CA LYS A 285 16.33 6.29 7.33
C LYS A 285 14.92 6.76 7.67
N GLY A 286 14.13 5.80 8.17
CA GLY A 286 12.81 6.03 8.74
C GLY A 286 11.86 6.78 7.81
N LEU A 287 11.14 7.74 8.39
CA LEU A 287 10.10 8.51 7.71
C LEU A 287 10.62 9.39 6.58
N ALA A 288 11.84 9.92 6.69
CA ALA A 288 12.41 10.82 5.70
C ALA A 288 12.69 10.10 4.37
N LYS A 289 13.28 8.90 4.42
CA LYS A 289 13.47 8.05 3.24
C LYS A 289 12.15 7.73 2.55
N MET A 290 11.13 7.33 3.32
CA MET A 290 9.79 7.07 2.82
C MET A 290 9.23 8.28 2.05
N CYS A 291 9.38 9.49 2.59
CA CYS A 291 8.90 10.70 1.93
C CYS A 291 9.62 10.98 0.60
N VAL A 292 10.93 10.76 0.54
CA VAL A 292 11.73 10.88 -0.70
C VAL A 292 11.25 9.87 -1.74
N ASP A 293 11.05 8.60 -1.35
CA ASP A 293 10.58 7.53 -2.24
C ASP A 293 9.19 7.83 -2.82
N ILE A 294 8.27 8.33 -1.98
CA ILE A 294 6.94 8.75 -2.41
C ILE A 294 7.01 9.93 -3.40
N CYS A 295 7.77 10.98 -3.08
CA CYS A 295 7.90 12.15 -3.95
C CYS A 295 8.50 11.77 -5.32
N LYS A 296 9.55 10.94 -5.34
CA LYS A 296 10.13 10.40 -6.59
C LYS A 296 9.07 9.65 -7.42
N SER A 297 8.22 8.85 -6.76
CA SER A 297 7.17 8.10 -7.45
C SER A 297 6.14 9.03 -8.11
N ILE A 298 5.74 10.10 -7.42
CA ILE A 298 4.82 11.12 -7.98
C ILE A 298 5.46 11.84 -9.16
N PHE A 299 6.68 12.36 -9.00
CA PHE A 299 7.37 13.10 -10.08
C PHE A 299 7.58 12.25 -11.32
N ARG A 300 8.04 11.01 -11.16
CA ARG A 300 8.18 10.08 -12.28
C ARG A 300 6.85 9.78 -12.96
N THR A 301 5.77 9.62 -12.20
CA THR A 301 4.44 9.37 -12.77
C THR A 301 3.99 10.56 -13.61
N LEU A 302 4.08 11.77 -13.07
CA LEU A 302 3.74 13.00 -13.80
C LEU A 302 4.61 13.21 -15.04
N ALA A 303 5.90 12.91 -14.96
CA ALA A 303 6.79 12.97 -16.11
C ALA A 303 6.38 11.98 -17.21
N GLY A 304 5.97 10.77 -16.81
CA GLY A 304 5.40 9.78 -17.74
C GLY A 304 4.09 10.22 -18.39
N GLU A 305 3.32 11.08 -17.71
CA GLU A 305 2.11 11.73 -18.24
C GLU A 305 2.42 13.01 -19.05
N GLY A 306 3.71 13.37 -19.23
CA GLY A 306 4.15 14.47 -20.08
C GLY A 306 4.43 15.79 -19.35
N ILE A 307 4.40 15.82 -18.01
CA ILE A 307 4.81 17.01 -17.25
C ILE A 307 6.32 17.21 -17.33
N VAL A 308 6.74 18.38 -17.81
CA VAL A 308 8.14 18.76 -17.89
C VAL A 308 8.55 19.46 -16.60
N PHE A 309 9.49 18.86 -15.89
CA PHE A 309 10.08 19.44 -14.69
C PHE A 309 11.37 20.21 -15.03
N SER A 310 11.59 21.32 -14.31
CA SER A 310 12.79 22.13 -14.40
C SER A 310 13.20 22.63 -13.02
N ASP A 311 14.41 23.15 -12.86
CA ASP A 311 14.86 23.71 -11.58
C ASP A 311 13.96 24.85 -11.10
N ASN A 312 13.45 25.67 -12.02
CA ASN A 312 12.53 26.76 -11.68
C ASN A 312 11.16 26.23 -11.24
N PHE A 313 10.70 25.12 -11.84
CA PHE A 313 9.50 24.44 -11.41
C PHE A 313 9.64 23.96 -9.97
N PHE A 314 10.73 23.25 -9.65
CA PHE A 314 10.94 22.70 -8.30
C PHE A 314 11.12 23.79 -7.24
N LYS A 315 11.80 24.89 -7.55
CA LYS A 315 11.88 26.07 -6.67
C LYS A 315 10.49 26.66 -6.39
N SER A 316 9.64 26.73 -7.41
CA SER A 316 8.26 27.22 -7.25
C SER A 316 7.42 26.24 -6.43
N LEU A 317 7.60 24.93 -6.66
CA LEU A 317 6.93 23.87 -5.91
C LEU A 317 7.29 23.90 -4.43
N GLU A 318 8.57 24.07 -4.09
CA GLU A 318 9.05 24.13 -2.71
C GLU A 318 8.34 25.24 -1.92
N VAL A 319 8.28 26.46 -2.48
CA VAL A 319 7.60 27.60 -1.85
C VAL A 319 6.08 27.41 -1.79
N ALA A 320 5.48 26.89 -2.85
CA ALA A 320 4.03 26.62 -2.89
C ALA A 320 3.61 25.56 -1.87
N TYR A 321 4.40 24.48 -1.76
CA TYR A 321 4.23 23.41 -0.80
C TYR A 321 4.34 23.92 0.63
N LEU A 322 5.42 24.64 0.96
CA LEU A 322 5.64 25.12 2.32
C LEU A 322 4.47 25.96 2.80
N ARG A 323 4.02 26.91 1.97
CA ARG A 323 2.86 27.75 2.29
C ARG A 323 1.57 26.94 2.48
N LEU A 324 1.28 26.00 1.59
CA LEU A 324 0.08 25.16 1.69
C LEU A 324 0.13 24.21 2.90
N ALA A 325 1.32 23.72 3.26
CA ALA A 325 1.53 22.89 4.43
C ALA A 325 1.31 23.69 5.72
N GLU A 326 1.84 24.92 5.81
CA GLU A 326 1.60 25.85 6.92
C GLU A 326 0.12 26.22 7.07
N ASP A 327 -0.57 26.54 5.98
CA ASP A 327 -2.02 26.81 5.98
C ASP A 327 -2.82 25.58 6.48
N THR A 328 -2.30 24.38 6.20
CA THR A 328 -2.91 23.12 6.62
C THR A 328 -2.70 22.85 8.12
N LEU A 329 -1.60 23.32 8.73
CA LEU A 329 -1.39 23.22 10.17
C LEU A 329 -2.50 23.92 10.95
N VAL A 330 -2.95 25.10 10.51
CA VAL A 330 -4.05 25.84 11.16
C VAL A 330 -5.35 25.03 11.18
N LYS A 331 -5.64 24.32 10.08
CA LYS A 331 -6.84 23.46 9.98
C LYS A 331 -6.78 22.30 10.97
N TYR A 332 -5.64 21.63 11.04
CA TYR A 332 -5.44 20.52 11.98
C TYR A 332 -5.34 20.99 13.44
N GLU A 333 -4.79 22.17 13.71
CA GLU A 333 -4.79 22.77 15.05
C GLU A 333 -6.23 23.02 15.54
N ALA A 334 -7.07 23.59 14.68
CA ALA A 334 -8.49 23.81 14.99
C ALA A 334 -9.26 22.49 15.17
N ASP A 335 -9.00 21.49 14.33
CA ASP A 335 -9.61 20.16 14.43
C ASP A 335 -9.17 19.41 15.71
N ALA A 336 -7.89 19.52 16.09
CA ALA A 336 -7.42 19.01 17.37
C ALA A 336 -8.14 19.69 18.54
N ALA A 337 -8.22 21.03 18.51
CA ALA A 337 -8.77 21.81 19.60
C ALA A 337 -10.25 21.45 19.89
N ILE A 338 -11.09 21.34 18.86
CA ILE A 338 -12.50 20.98 19.04
C ILE A 338 -12.69 19.53 19.48
N ASN A 339 -11.77 18.63 19.11
CA ASN A 339 -11.77 17.23 19.52
C ASN A 339 -10.98 16.95 20.81
N CYS A 340 -10.55 17.99 21.53
CA CYS A 340 -9.78 17.89 22.78
C CYS A 340 -8.48 17.07 22.64
N LEU A 341 -7.83 17.13 21.47
CA LEU A 341 -6.58 16.44 21.19
C LEU A 341 -5.37 17.33 21.46
N THR A 342 -4.26 16.71 21.84
CA THR A 342 -2.97 17.40 21.96
C THR A 342 -2.44 17.75 20.57
N PHE A 343 -2.08 19.02 20.36
CA PHE A 343 -1.47 19.49 19.12
C PHE A 343 -0.23 20.32 19.44
N ASP A 344 0.94 19.82 19.06
CA ASP A 344 2.20 20.54 19.19
C ASP A 344 2.53 21.20 17.84
N ARG A 345 2.24 22.50 17.75
CA ARG A 345 2.46 23.26 16.53
C ARG A 345 3.93 23.31 16.11
N HIS A 346 4.86 23.32 17.07
CA HIS A 346 6.30 23.37 16.79
C HIS A 346 6.76 22.05 16.16
N GLU A 347 6.34 20.93 16.75
CA GLU A 347 6.68 19.60 16.21
C GLU A 347 6.05 19.32 14.85
N GLU A 348 4.80 19.77 14.60
CA GLU A 348 4.20 19.64 13.28
C GLU A 348 4.89 20.56 12.25
N ALA A 349 5.35 21.76 12.64
CA ALA A 349 6.14 22.64 11.78
C ALA A 349 7.51 22.04 11.42
N LYS A 350 8.23 21.46 12.39
CA LYS A 350 9.48 20.71 12.12
C LYS A 350 9.27 19.54 11.16
N ALA A 351 8.11 18.87 11.25
CA ALA A 351 7.77 17.81 10.31
C ALA A 351 7.59 18.38 8.89
N VAL A 352 6.93 19.53 8.75
CA VAL A 352 6.82 20.24 7.46
C VAL A 352 8.20 20.59 6.90
N GLU A 353 9.10 21.17 7.69
CA GLU A 353 10.48 21.46 7.27
C GLU A 353 11.22 20.20 6.79
N SER A 354 11.09 19.10 7.52
CA SER A 354 11.68 17.81 7.14
C SER A 354 11.10 17.29 5.81
N PHE A 355 9.81 17.47 5.57
CA PHE A 355 9.15 17.09 4.32
C PHE A 355 9.53 18.00 3.15
N THR A 356 9.74 19.30 3.38
CA THR A 356 10.30 20.22 2.37
C THR A 356 11.68 19.73 1.91
N ASN A 357 12.54 19.33 2.85
CA ASN A 357 13.84 18.75 2.53
C ASN A 357 13.72 17.43 1.75
N ALA A 358 12.73 16.59 2.07
CA ALA A 358 12.47 15.35 1.33
C ALA A 358 12.03 15.62 -0.12
N ILE A 359 11.17 16.62 -0.35
CA ILE A 359 10.75 17.06 -1.69
C ILE A 359 11.96 17.54 -2.49
N LYS A 360 12.78 18.41 -1.89
CA LYS A 360 14.02 18.90 -2.52
C LYS A 360 14.95 17.74 -2.88
N LYS A 361 15.12 16.78 -1.97
CA LYS A 361 15.99 15.63 -2.25
C LYS A 361 15.46 14.75 -3.37
N ALA A 362 14.15 14.51 -3.40
CA ALA A 362 13.51 13.78 -4.48
C ALA A 362 13.66 14.50 -5.83
N ALA A 363 13.54 15.84 -5.84
CA ALA A 363 13.75 16.66 -7.02
C ALA A 363 15.20 16.59 -7.52
N GLU A 364 16.20 16.70 -6.64
CA GLU A 364 17.62 16.55 -6.98
C GLU A 364 17.91 15.19 -7.63
N VAL A 365 17.40 14.10 -7.03
CA VAL A 365 17.57 12.75 -7.57
C VAL A 365 16.91 12.61 -8.94
N TYR A 366 15.67 13.11 -9.08
CA TYR A 366 14.94 13.07 -10.34
C TYR A 366 15.65 13.87 -11.44
N MET A 367 16.11 15.10 -11.15
CA MET A 367 16.82 15.95 -12.12
C MET A 367 18.18 15.37 -12.52
N GLY A 368 18.86 14.69 -11.59
CA GLY A 368 20.13 14.01 -11.88
C GLY A 368 19.97 12.85 -12.85
N ASN A 369 18.98 11.98 -12.63
CA ASN A 369 18.59 10.95 -13.58
C ASN A 369 17.13 10.48 -13.33
N PRO A 370 16.18 10.83 -14.21
CA PRO A 370 14.76 10.47 -14.06
C PRO A 370 14.49 8.96 -14.00
N LEU A 371 15.44 8.14 -14.42
CA LEU A 371 15.36 6.68 -14.51
C LEU A 371 16.12 5.96 -13.38
N THR A 372 16.69 6.65 -12.38
CA THR A 372 17.55 6.04 -11.33
C THR A 372 16.89 4.93 -10.52
N THR A 373 15.56 4.93 -10.41
CA THR A 373 14.83 3.89 -9.67
C THR A 373 13.82 3.28 -10.62
N PRO A 374 14.18 2.27 -11.42
CA PRO A 374 13.23 1.62 -12.31
C PRO A 374 12.11 0.96 -11.50
N LEU A 375 10.90 1.00 -12.03
CA LEU A 375 9.78 0.20 -11.53
C LEU A 375 10.11 -1.28 -11.69
N ILE A 376 9.63 -2.11 -10.77
CA ILE A 376 9.68 -3.56 -10.93
C ILE A 376 8.94 -3.91 -12.23
N PRO A 377 9.50 -4.77 -13.11
CA PRO A 377 8.79 -5.20 -14.31
C PRO A 377 7.48 -5.90 -13.93
N ASN A 378 6.43 -5.61 -14.68
CA ASN A 378 5.15 -6.31 -14.50
C ASN A 378 5.27 -7.80 -14.87
N TRP A 379 4.38 -8.61 -14.32
CA TRP A 379 4.43 -10.06 -14.51
C TRP A 379 4.26 -10.47 -15.97
N ASN A 380 3.49 -9.73 -16.78
CA ASN A 380 3.39 -10.00 -18.22
C ASN A 380 4.74 -9.90 -18.94
N ARG A 381 5.56 -8.88 -18.64
CA ARG A 381 6.91 -8.74 -19.19
C ARG A 381 7.82 -9.87 -18.68
N VAL A 382 7.71 -10.21 -17.39
CA VAL A 382 8.51 -11.27 -16.76
C VAL A 382 8.22 -12.64 -17.39
N THR A 383 6.96 -13.01 -17.55
CA THR A 383 6.57 -14.28 -18.18
C THR A 383 6.92 -14.33 -19.66
N SER A 384 6.88 -13.20 -20.36
CA SER A 384 7.26 -13.13 -21.77
C SER A 384 8.76 -13.31 -21.97
N ALA A 385 9.59 -12.78 -21.09
CA ALA A 385 11.05 -12.90 -21.20
C ALA A 385 11.57 -14.24 -20.65
N ILE A 386 10.91 -14.80 -19.63
CA ILE A 386 11.30 -16.04 -18.97
C ILE A 386 10.08 -16.98 -18.92
N PRO A 387 9.79 -17.72 -20.01
CA PRO A 387 8.74 -18.72 -20.00
C PRO A 387 8.94 -19.72 -18.85
N GLY A 388 7.91 -19.96 -18.04
CA GLY A 388 7.97 -20.88 -16.89
C GLY A 388 8.43 -20.27 -15.56
N ILE A 389 8.78 -18.97 -15.51
CA ILE A 389 9.19 -18.31 -14.25
C ILE A 389 8.13 -18.36 -13.15
N LEU A 390 6.84 -18.30 -13.50
CA LEU A 390 5.75 -18.46 -12.54
C LEU A 390 5.71 -19.88 -11.96
N GLU A 391 5.92 -20.91 -12.79
CA GLU A 391 5.99 -22.29 -12.32
C GLU A 391 7.22 -22.50 -11.42
N MET A 392 8.37 -21.91 -11.79
CA MET A 392 9.57 -21.91 -10.96
C MET A 392 9.32 -21.27 -9.59
N LEU A 393 8.65 -20.11 -9.55
CA LEU A 393 8.27 -19.44 -8.31
C LEU A 393 7.29 -20.30 -7.49
N LYS A 394 6.30 -20.89 -8.14
CA LYS A 394 5.34 -21.78 -7.49
C LYS A 394 6.04 -22.97 -6.85
N ILE A 395 6.89 -23.67 -7.59
CA ILE A 395 7.69 -24.80 -7.07
C ILE A 395 8.58 -24.32 -5.92
N ALA A 396 9.27 -23.18 -6.06
CA ALA A 396 10.14 -22.65 -5.01
C ALA A 396 9.41 -22.52 -3.68
N VAL A 397 8.25 -21.84 -3.68
CA VAL A 397 7.43 -21.64 -2.49
C VAL A 397 6.81 -22.96 -2.02
N ASP A 398 6.27 -23.78 -2.92
CA ASP A 398 5.63 -25.04 -2.55
C ASP A 398 6.61 -25.99 -1.86
N GLU A 399 7.83 -26.15 -2.38
CA GLU A 399 8.87 -26.99 -1.77
C GLU A 399 9.34 -26.45 -0.41
N ASP A 400 9.50 -25.13 -0.23
CA ASP A 400 9.86 -24.54 1.06
C ASP A 400 8.76 -24.76 2.13
N ASN A 401 7.51 -24.91 1.70
CA ASN A 401 6.36 -25.16 2.57
C ASN A 401 6.06 -26.66 2.76
N LYS A 402 6.79 -27.59 2.14
CA LYS A 402 6.68 -29.03 2.42
C LYS A 402 7.26 -29.35 3.80
N ILE A 403 6.66 -30.36 4.44
CA ILE A 403 7.09 -30.92 5.73
C ILE A 403 8.06 -32.05 5.45
#